data_AF-A0AAN8QTN9-F1
#
_entry.id   AF-A0AAN8QTN9-F1
#
_cell.length_a   1.000
_cell.length_b   1.000
_cell.length_c   1.000
_cell.angle_alpha   90.00
_cell.angle_beta   90.00
_cell.angle_gamma   90.00
#
_symmetry.space_group_name_H-M   'P 1'
#
loop_
_entity.id
_entity.type
_entity.pdbx_description
1 polymer ?
#
loop_
_entity_poly.entity_id
_entity_poly.type
_entity_poly.pdbx_seq_one_letter_code
_entity_poly.pdbx_strand_id
1 'polypeptide(L)'
;MDQQLCHPECIASSSPDISYQRGVRYTYRYSTTIATTLQGSTSGRNGLALDCVVDIDAISKCHLMMQIRNPQIKRLSPQKEHSVQRLKSLRESLERSRLKFSLQGGKVTALCPQEGEQLWTLNIKRALLSMIQTSRTTEKQEVVKETDLYGTCTSKYERRGPLLVKTRNLRQCQQDRLAYFWSHSTRLREDTTVDSKLQCTQRHGTTVMEEVNCTEIISMVPLSGSTGVVKTQTVSTLTLLRAQKGTPSGVDTLGLGVLTDLQFVEEGAEGKARGRTSSPQEATDTVRKLCGLTSDQQQLSELFLLLAFQLRALSLPQLKTLWHDASFKCRNDWQPLLDGLPACGSEECIVLLTDLIRDEEIEQERAHSFLTTIALIPHPSPHIIGSVNALLKTPEVRTKALLTGSSLVHLLCQRRESPCSLIPQVQSFIQALKDTLGEGCGGEKPELLYALKAVGNAGLAASALIPQLNLCMQSHSTPLELRLTAIQAFRRIPCNADAGGGWSTPGESLLTDNTLRLSRLAFDTARVRRVFLPSCSSGDHRHHLTQG
;
A
#
# COMPACT_ATOMS: atom_id res chain seq x y z
N MET A 1 -24.83 1.27 24.48
CA MET A 1 -23.64 0.54 23.99
C MET A 1 -23.45 -0.62 24.94
N ASP A 2 -23.91 -1.82 24.54
CA ASP A 2 -23.74 -3.02 25.35
C ASP A 2 -22.24 -3.31 25.48
N GLN A 3 -21.68 -3.10 26.66
CA GLN A 3 -20.35 -3.58 27.00
C GLN A 3 -20.44 -5.10 26.99
N GLN A 4 -19.95 -5.71 25.90
CA GLN A 4 -19.92 -7.15 25.73
C GLN A 4 -18.91 -7.71 26.76
N LEU A 5 -19.40 -8.07 27.95
CA LEU A 5 -18.60 -8.73 28.98
C LEU A 5 -17.87 -9.93 28.36
N CYS A 6 -16.66 -10.22 28.86
CA CYS A 6 -15.82 -11.35 28.44
C CYS A 6 -16.44 -12.74 28.72
N HIS A 7 -17.58 -13.03 28.12
CA HIS A 7 -18.25 -14.31 28.10
C HIS A 7 -18.34 -14.79 26.64
N PRO A 8 -17.21 -15.19 26.03
CA PRO A 8 -17.25 -15.74 24.68
C PRO A 8 -18.08 -17.03 24.69
N GLU A 9 -19.08 -17.09 23.81
CA GLU A 9 -19.99 -18.23 23.69
C GLU A 9 -19.20 -19.52 23.47
N CYS A 10 -19.41 -20.50 24.35
CA CYS A 10 -18.82 -21.82 24.26
C CYS A 10 -19.89 -22.78 23.75
N ILE A 11 -19.97 -22.97 22.44
CA ILE A 11 -20.89 -23.95 21.88
C ILE A 11 -20.29 -25.32 22.16
N ALA A 12 -20.89 -26.07 23.07
CA ALA A 12 -20.51 -27.44 23.34
C ALA A 12 -20.79 -28.27 22.07
N SER A 13 -19.78 -28.56 21.27
CA SER A 13 -19.92 -29.51 20.15
C SER A 13 -20.23 -30.90 20.70
N SER A 14 -21.19 -31.58 20.08
CA SER A 14 -21.64 -32.95 20.39
C SER A 14 -20.74 -34.04 19.81
N SER A 15 -19.65 -33.67 19.11
CA SER A 15 -18.62 -34.62 18.67
C SER A 15 -17.80 -35.11 19.86
N PRO A 16 -17.31 -36.36 19.87
CA PRO A 16 -16.42 -36.88 20.92
C PRO A 16 -15.06 -36.19 20.81
N ASP A 17 -15.01 -34.95 21.28
CA ASP A 17 -13.95 -34.02 20.95
C ASP A 17 -12.84 -34.11 21.99
N ILE A 18 -11.69 -34.63 21.58
CA ILE A 18 -10.50 -34.65 22.40
C ILE A 18 -9.97 -33.21 22.48
N SER A 19 -10.34 -32.54 23.58
CA SER A 19 -10.02 -31.15 23.90
C SER A 19 -9.01 -31.07 25.04
N TYR A 20 -8.43 -29.89 25.25
CA TYR A 20 -7.66 -29.57 26.46
C TYR A 20 -8.43 -30.04 27.70
N GLN A 21 -7.76 -30.82 28.55
CA GLN A 21 -8.39 -31.45 29.71
C GLN A 21 -8.55 -30.41 30.82
N ARG A 22 -9.78 -30.24 31.30
CA ARG A 22 -10.10 -29.29 32.38
C ARG A 22 -9.20 -29.52 33.60
N GLY A 23 -8.62 -28.44 34.13
CA GLY A 23 -7.72 -28.49 35.28
C GLY A 23 -6.33 -29.03 34.98
N VAL A 24 -5.96 -29.16 33.70
CA VAL A 24 -4.60 -29.48 33.27
C VAL A 24 -3.90 -28.22 32.80
N ARG A 25 -2.67 -28.03 33.27
CA ARG A 25 -1.73 -27.02 32.78
C ARG A 25 -0.81 -27.66 31.76
N TYR A 26 -0.75 -27.06 30.58
CA TYR A 26 0.13 -27.44 29.50
C TYR A 26 1.26 -26.42 29.40
N THR A 27 2.49 -26.85 29.65
CA THR A 27 3.66 -25.98 29.59
C THR A 27 4.39 -26.21 28.27
N TYR A 28 4.57 -25.14 27.51
CA TYR A 28 5.27 -25.13 26.23
C TYR A 28 6.59 -24.34 26.33
N ARG A 29 7.57 -24.74 25.53
CA ARG A 29 8.72 -23.92 25.17
C ARG A 29 8.41 -23.19 23.87
N TYR A 30 8.61 -21.89 23.86
CA TYR A 30 8.53 -21.07 22.66
C TYR A 30 9.88 -20.46 22.35
N SER A 31 10.29 -20.52 21.09
CA SER A 31 11.46 -19.81 20.59
C SER A 31 11.16 -19.25 19.22
N THR A 32 11.43 -17.97 19.01
CA THR A 32 11.33 -17.32 17.71
C THR A 32 12.57 -16.50 17.40
N THR A 33 13.01 -16.55 16.16
CA THR A 33 14.14 -15.78 15.65
C THR A 33 13.76 -15.12 14.35
N ILE A 34 13.91 -13.81 14.28
CA ILE A 34 13.79 -13.03 13.05
C ILE A 34 15.16 -12.53 12.63
N ALA A 35 15.53 -12.70 11.37
CA ALA A 35 16.77 -12.21 10.82
C ALA A 35 16.56 -11.66 9.41
N THR A 36 17.15 -10.50 9.14
CA THR A 36 17.18 -9.89 7.80
C THR A 36 18.60 -10.03 7.24
N THR A 37 18.67 -10.48 5.98
CA THR A 37 19.91 -10.73 5.26
C THR A 37 19.82 -10.15 3.85
N LEU A 38 20.93 -9.61 3.35
CA LEU A 38 21.08 -9.24 1.94
C LEU A 38 21.84 -10.36 1.23
N GLN A 39 21.24 -10.97 0.21
CA GLN A 39 21.85 -12.05 -0.54
C GLN A 39 23.11 -11.52 -1.26
N GLY A 40 24.27 -12.09 -0.94
CA GLY A 40 25.58 -11.67 -1.49
C GLY A 40 26.52 -11.00 -0.49
N SER A 41 26.06 -10.61 0.71
CA SER A 41 26.94 -10.15 1.80
C SER A 41 26.98 -11.16 2.95
N THR A 42 28.19 -11.53 3.39
CA THR A 42 28.40 -12.31 4.63
C THR A 42 28.38 -11.43 5.87
N SER A 43 28.47 -10.10 5.68
CA SER A 43 28.53 -9.09 6.72
C SER A 43 27.17 -8.42 6.92
N GLY A 44 26.51 -8.73 8.05
CA GLY A 44 25.35 -7.98 8.54
C GLY A 44 24.08 -8.81 8.71
N ARG A 45 24.07 -9.75 9.66
CA ARG A 45 22.81 -10.31 10.18
C ARG A 45 22.31 -9.37 11.28
N ASN A 46 21.24 -8.66 11.00
CA ASN A 46 20.47 -7.97 12.03
C ASN A 46 19.25 -8.82 12.33
N GLY A 47 18.99 -9.07 13.61
CA GLY A 47 17.88 -9.91 14.02
C GLY A 47 17.59 -9.83 15.51
N LEU A 48 16.48 -10.44 15.88
CA LEU A 48 15.98 -10.54 17.24
C LEU A 48 15.59 -11.99 17.51
N ALA A 49 15.83 -12.45 18.73
CA ALA A 49 15.39 -13.75 19.21
C ALA A 49 14.62 -13.56 20.52
N LEU A 50 13.53 -14.31 20.67
CA LEU A 50 12.74 -14.40 21.89
C LEU A 50 12.61 -15.87 22.27
N ASP A 51 13.10 -16.22 23.45
CA ASP A 51 12.91 -17.52 24.08
C ASP A 51 12.03 -17.35 25.32
N CYS A 52 10.96 -18.13 25.47
CA CYS A 52 10.14 -18.10 26.69
C CYS A 52 9.46 -19.44 26.98
N VAL A 53 8.87 -19.53 28.16
CA VAL A 53 7.98 -20.62 28.57
C VAL A 53 6.55 -20.11 28.55
N VAL A 54 5.62 -20.87 27.98
CA VAL A 54 4.22 -20.51 27.90
C VAL A 54 3.39 -21.55 28.61
N ASP A 55 2.64 -21.14 29.63
CA ASP A 55 1.67 -22.00 30.29
C ASP A 55 0.27 -21.73 29.74
N ILE A 56 -0.44 -22.80 29.41
CA ILE A 56 -1.83 -22.78 29.00
C ILE A 56 -2.64 -23.61 30.00
N ASP A 57 -3.45 -22.93 30.79
CA ASP A 57 -4.37 -23.54 31.76
C ASP A 57 -5.75 -23.75 31.12
N ALA A 58 -6.25 -24.98 31.17
CA ALA A 58 -7.59 -25.32 30.67
C ALA A 58 -8.65 -25.11 31.76
N ILE A 59 -9.41 -24.01 31.67
CA ILE A 59 -10.43 -23.64 32.65
C ILE A 59 -11.74 -24.42 32.42
N SER A 60 -12.15 -24.50 31.16
CA SER A 60 -13.34 -25.22 30.68
C SER A 60 -12.99 -26.02 29.41
N LYS A 61 -13.98 -26.60 28.73
CA LYS A 61 -13.75 -27.34 27.47
C LYS A 61 -13.19 -26.46 26.35
N CYS A 62 -13.51 -25.18 26.35
CA CYS A 62 -13.13 -24.24 25.28
C CYS A 62 -12.44 -22.97 25.80
N HIS A 63 -12.53 -22.66 27.10
CA HIS A 63 -11.90 -21.48 27.70
C HIS A 63 -10.54 -21.85 28.29
N LEU A 64 -9.52 -21.13 27.85
CA LEU A 64 -8.14 -21.32 28.26
C LEU A 64 -7.54 -20.00 28.74
N MET A 65 -6.48 -20.11 29.52
CA MET A 65 -5.70 -18.96 29.96
C MET A 65 -4.23 -19.17 29.64
N MET A 66 -3.61 -18.19 28.99
CA MET A 66 -2.20 -18.21 28.64
C MET A 66 -1.40 -17.26 29.54
N GLN A 67 -0.23 -17.71 29.97
CA GLN A 67 0.77 -16.88 30.64
C GLN A 67 2.15 -17.12 30.06
N ILE A 68 2.89 -16.05 29.80
CA ILE A 68 4.31 -16.11 29.40
C ILE A 68 5.16 -16.03 30.66
N ARG A 69 6.21 -16.85 30.75
CA ARG A 69 7.20 -16.89 31.82
C ARG A 69 8.61 -16.93 31.27
N ASN A 70 9.54 -16.38 32.04
CA ASN A 70 10.98 -16.37 31.78
C ASN A 70 11.37 -15.89 30.37
N PRO A 71 10.79 -14.80 29.80
CA PRO A 71 11.16 -14.36 28.47
C PRO A 71 12.59 -13.82 28.43
N GLN A 72 13.34 -14.27 27.43
CA GLN A 72 14.70 -13.88 27.12
C GLN A 72 14.73 -13.29 25.72
N ILE A 73 14.99 -11.98 25.65
CA ILE A 73 15.09 -11.24 24.39
C ILE A 73 16.57 -11.04 24.08
N LYS A 74 17.02 -11.48 22.90
CA LYS A 74 18.42 -11.40 22.45
C LYS A 74 18.48 -10.74 21.09
N ARG A 75 19.47 -9.88 20.86
CA ARG A 75 19.77 -9.33 19.53
C ARG A 75 20.76 -10.24 18.81
N LEU A 76 20.56 -10.47 17.52
CA LEU A 76 21.42 -11.32 16.68
C LEU A 76 22.51 -10.51 15.94
N SER A 77 22.93 -9.36 16.48
CA SER A 77 23.93 -8.47 15.86
C SER A 77 25.36 -8.71 16.38
N PRO A 78 26.40 -8.43 15.58
CA PRO A 78 27.80 -8.54 16.00
C PRO A 78 28.28 -7.48 17.00
N GLN A 79 27.54 -6.38 17.17
CA GLN A 79 27.85 -5.33 18.17
C GLN A 79 27.22 -5.67 19.53
N LYS A 80 28.02 -5.56 20.60
CA LYS A 80 27.59 -5.84 21.98
C LYS A 80 26.78 -4.69 22.59
N GLU A 81 25.86 -5.13 23.45
CA GLU A 81 25.24 -4.47 24.62
C GLU A 81 24.02 -3.54 24.44
N HIS A 82 23.00 -3.86 25.24
CA HIS A 82 21.91 -2.97 25.65
C HIS A 82 22.02 -2.75 27.16
N SER A 83 21.48 -1.62 27.64
CA SER A 83 21.30 -1.41 29.08
C SER A 83 20.37 -2.48 29.67
N VAL A 84 20.86 -3.17 30.69
CA VAL A 84 20.14 -4.25 31.42
C VAL A 84 18.72 -3.83 31.84
N GLN A 85 18.54 -2.54 32.16
CA GLN A 85 17.28 -1.97 32.63
C GLN A 85 16.13 -2.02 31.59
N ARG A 86 16.41 -1.76 30.31
CA ARG A 86 15.37 -1.79 29.26
C ARG A 86 14.86 -3.22 29.01
N LEU A 87 15.77 -4.19 29.01
CA LEU A 87 15.42 -5.62 28.86
C LEU A 87 14.60 -6.12 30.06
N LYS A 88 14.88 -5.62 31.26
CA LYS A 88 14.10 -5.94 32.47
C LYS A 88 12.65 -5.46 32.35
N SER A 89 12.43 -4.21 31.96
CA SER A 89 11.08 -3.66 31.77
C SER A 89 10.28 -4.42 30.70
N LEU A 90 10.91 -4.79 29.57
CA LEU A 90 10.25 -5.60 28.54
C LEU A 90 9.84 -7.00 29.04
N ARG A 91 10.70 -7.64 29.83
CA ARG A 91 10.39 -8.92 30.46
C ARG A 91 9.18 -8.80 31.38
N GLU A 92 9.20 -7.80 32.26
CA GLU A 92 8.10 -7.54 33.20
C GLU A 92 6.78 -7.32 32.46
N SER A 93 6.76 -6.53 31.38
CA SER A 93 5.55 -6.33 30.57
C SER A 93 4.99 -7.62 29.97
N LEU A 94 5.85 -8.55 29.51
CA LEU A 94 5.42 -9.83 28.93
C LEU A 94 4.83 -10.79 29.98
N GLU A 95 5.37 -10.76 31.21
CA GLU A 95 4.96 -11.64 32.31
C GLU A 95 3.76 -11.10 33.10
N ARG A 96 3.53 -9.78 33.05
CA ARG A 96 2.57 -9.06 33.90
C ARG A 96 1.14 -9.57 33.79
N SER A 97 0.64 -9.77 32.57
CA SER A 97 -0.78 -10.03 32.33
C SER A 97 -1.01 -11.44 31.82
N ARG A 98 -2.07 -12.10 32.28
CA ARG A 98 -2.56 -13.37 31.71
C ARG A 98 -3.58 -13.06 30.62
N LEU A 99 -3.63 -13.87 29.57
CA LEU A 99 -4.57 -13.70 28.46
C LEU A 99 -5.60 -14.83 28.47
N LYS A 100 -6.88 -14.49 28.62
CA LYS A 100 -7.99 -15.42 28.47
C LYS A 100 -8.35 -15.54 26.98
N PHE A 101 -8.59 -16.74 26.49
CA PHE A 101 -9.00 -16.96 25.10
C PHE A 101 -9.91 -18.18 24.96
N SER A 102 -10.66 -18.22 23.86
CA SER A 102 -11.51 -19.34 23.50
C SER A 102 -10.94 -20.12 22.31
N LEU A 103 -10.89 -21.44 22.42
CA LEU A 103 -10.44 -22.36 21.38
C LEU A 103 -11.54 -23.38 21.08
N GLN A 104 -12.05 -23.39 19.86
CA GLN A 104 -13.12 -24.27 19.41
C GLN A 104 -12.77 -24.86 18.04
N GLY A 105 -12.89 -26.17 17.86
CA GLY A 105 -12.58 -26.81 16.57
C GLY A 105 -11.14 -26.59 16.09
N GLY A 106 -10.20 -26.32 17.00
CA GLY A 106 -8.82 -25.93 16.65
C GLY A 106 -8.66 -24.48 16.20
N LYS A 107 -9.69 -23.64 16.30
CA LYS A 107 -9.66 -22.20 15.96
C LYS A 107 -9.83 -21.36 17.22
N VAL A 108 -9.03 -20.30 17.33
CA VAL A 108 -9.23 -19.27 18.36
C VAL A 108 -10.35 -18.35 17.92
N THR A 109 -11.40 -18.23 18.74
CA THR A 109 -12.62 -17.48 18.39
C THR A 109 -12.71 -16.12 19.07
N ALA A 110 -12.06 -15.96 20.23
CA ALA A 110 -12.10 -14.73 21.00
C ALA A 110 -10.91 -14.62 21.95
N LEU A 111 -10.44 -13.40 22.17
CA LEU A 111 -9.45 -13.01 23.17
C LEU A 111 -10.08 -12.04 24.17
N CYS A 112 -9.66 -12.14 25.42
CA CYS A 112 -10.02 -11.21 26.49
C CYS A 112 -8.72 -10.76 27.19
N PRO A 113 -8.08 -9.69 26.69
CA PRO A 113 -6.92 -9.09 27.33
C PRO A 113 -7.30 -8.43 28.65
N GLN A 114 -6.31 -8.31 29.54
CA GLN A 114 -6.49 -7.60 30.80
C GLN A 114 -6.41 -6.09 30.57
N GLU A 115 -7.19 -5.31 31.33
CA GLU A 115 -7.11 -3.85 31.28
C GLU A 115 -5.68 -3.36 31.56
N GLY A 116 -5.22 -2.40 30.76
CA GLY A 116 -3.86 -1.84 30.85
C GLY A 116 -2.75 -2.72 30.23
N GLU A 117 -3.07 -3.83 29.57
CA GLU A 117 -2.09 -4.61 28.81
C GLU A 117 -1.57 -3.81 27.60
N GLN A 118 -0.24 -3.74 27.46
CA GLN A 118 0.41 -3.06 26.34
C GLN A 118 0.15 -3.80 25.02
N LEU A 119 -0.16 -3.05 23.96
CA LEU A 119 -0.58 -3.62 22.68
C LEU A 119 0.49 -4.50 22.02
N TRP A 120 1.77 -4.10 22.08
CA TRP A 120 2.86 -4.93 21.57
C TRP A 120 2.98 -6.28 22.29
N THR A 121 2.74 -6.31 23.62
CA THR A 121 2.70 -7.55 24.41
C THR A 121 1.55 -8.43 23.94
N LEU A 122 0.36 -7.85 23.76
CA LEU A 122 -0.81 -8.57 23.26
C LEU A 122 -0.55 -9.13 21.85
N ASN A 123 0.14 -8.41 20.97
CA ASN A 123 0.49 -8.91 19.64
C ASN A 123 1.45 -10.10 19.67
N ILE A 124 2.40 -10.16 20.61
CA ILE A 124 3.24 -11.35 20.81
C ILE A 124 2.38 -12.55 21.25
N LYS A 125 1.39 -12.31 22.10
CA LYS A 125 0.43 -13.34 22.52
C LYS A 125 -0.47 -13.81 21.37
N ARG A 126 -0.95 -12.88 20.52
CA ARG A 126 -1.69 -13.21 19.29
C ARG A 126 -0.87 -14.08 18.34
N ALA A 127 0.43 -13.80 18.19
CA ALA A 127 1.33 -14.60 17.35
C ALA A 127 1.47 -16.04 17.87
N LEU A 128 1.66 -16.21 19.19
CA LEU A 128 1.69 -17.52 19.85
C LEU A 128 0.38 -18.31 19.63
N LEU A 129 -0.77 -17.67 19.85
CA LEU A 129 -2.07 -18.31 19.68
C LEU A 129 -2.37 -18.65 18.21
N SER A 130 -1.88 -17.84 17.27
CA SER A 130 -1.98 -18.11 15.82
C SER A 130 -1.24 -19.40 15.42
N MET A 131 -0.14 -19.76 16.10
CA MET A 131 0.57 -21.01 15.85
C MET A 131 -0.22 -22.26 16.28
N ILE A 132 -1.07 -22.11 17.32
CA ILE A 132 -1.89 -23.20 17.86
C ILE A 132 -3.13 -23.45 16.97
N GLN A 133 -3.58 -22.46 16.19
CA GLN A 133 -4.68 -22.66 15.26
C GLN A 133 -4.38 -23.76 14.24
N THR A 134 -5.27 -24.73 14.11
CA THR A 134 -5.09 -25.91 13.27
C THR A 134 -6.38 -26.27 12.54
N SER A 135 -6.30 -27.17 11.56
CA SER A 135 -7.49 -27.81 10.97
C SER A 135 -7.55 -29.27 11.40
N ARG A 136 -8.77 -29.76 11.63
CA ARG A 136 -9.04 -31.17 11.99
C ARG A 136 -9.42 -32.03 10.79
N THR A 137 -9.25 -31.53 9.57
CA THR A 137 -9.59 -32.28 8.35
C THR A 137 -8.94 -33.66 8.33
N THR A 138 -9.74 -34.67 8.00
CA THR A 138 -9.28 -36.04 7.71
C THR A 138 -8.84 -36.17 6.25
N GLU A 139 -9.14 -35.18 5.41
CA GLU A 139 -8.75 -35.16 4.01
C GLU A 139 -7.23 -35.01 3.86
N LYS A 140 -6.71 -35.46 2.71
CA LYS A 140 -5.30 -35.28 2.37
C LYS A 140 -4.93 -33.80 2.27
N GLN A 141 -5.86 -32.98 1.80
CA GLN A 141 -5.67 -31.54 1.61
C GLN A 141 -6.99 -30.81 1.80
N GLU A 142 -6.95 -29.66 2.48
CA GLU A 142 -8.11 -28.78 2.69
C GLU A 142 -7.69 -27.32 2.51
N VAL A 143 -8.63 -26.48 2.05
CA VAL A 143 -8.43 -25.04 1.90
C VAL A 143 -9.50 -24.32 2.73
N VAL A 144 -9.07 -23.52 3.71
CA VAL A 144 -9.95 -22.87 4.69
C VAL A 144 -9.66 -21.39 4.77
N LYS A 145 -10.70 -20.55 4.79
CA LYS A 145 -10.57 -19.13 5.12
C LYS A 145 -10.60 -18.97 6.64
N GLU A 146 -9.57 -18.37 7.23
CA GLU A 146 -9.47 -18.20 8.68
C GLU A 146 -8.76 -16.88 9.05
N THR A 147 -9.04 -16.40 10.25
CA THR A 147 -8.47 -15.18 10.83
C THR A 147 -7.38 -15.52 11.83
N ASP A 148 -6.19 -14.95 11.63
CA ASP A 148 -5.04 -15.05 12.53
C ASP A 148 -4.29 -13.70 12.63
N LEU A 149 -3.05 -13.71 13.14
CA LEU A 149 -2.18 -12.53 13.22
C LEU A 149 -2.12 -11.70 11.92
N TYR A 150 -2.15 -12.36 10.76
CA TYR A 150 -2.00 -11.73 9.45
C TYR A 150 -3.33 -11.23 8.87
N GLY A 151 -4.44 -11.35 9.60
CA GLY A 151 -5.78 -10.99 9.13
C GLY A 151 -6.57 -12.20 8.64
N THR A 152 -7.63 -11.94 7.89
CA THR A 152 -8.54 -12.96 7.36
C THR A 152 -8.16 -13.33 5.93
N CYS A 153 -7.57 -14.51 5.75
CA CYS A 153 -7.16 -14.99 4.43
C CYS A 153 -7.19 -16.53 4.31
N THR A 154 -6.86 -17.04 3.14
CA THR A 154 -6.96 -18.47 2.81
C THR A 154 -5.73 -19.25 3.27
N SER A 155 -5.94 -20.33 3.99
CA SER A 155 -4.95 -21.32 4.43
C SER A 155 -5.11 -22.63 3.67
N LYS A 156 -4.00 -23.21 3.23
CA LYS A 156 -3.97 -24.59 2.72
C LYS A 156 -3.35 -25.51 3.76
N TYR A 157 -4.09 -26.53 4.17
CA TYR A 157 -3.65 -27.61 5.05
C TYR A 157 -3.39 -28.88 4.23
N GLU A 158 -2.27 -29.55 4.48
CA GLU A 158 -1.89 -30.79 3.82
C GLU A 158 -1.39 -31.80 4.85
N ARG A 159 -1.99 -33.00 4.86
CA ARG A 159 -1.62 -34.07 5.80
C ARG A 159 -0.46 -34.89 5.22
N ARG A 160 0.66 -34.93 5.94
CA ARG A 160 1.88 -35.68 5.59
C ARG A 160 2.23 -36.66 6.70
N GLY A 161 1.62 -37.85 6.67
CA GLY A 161 1.75 -38.84 7.74
C GLY A 161 1.18 -38.29 9.06
N PRO A 162 1.97 -38.25 10.16
CA PRO A 162 1.54 -37.69 11.45
C PRO A 162 1.59 -36.16 11.49
N LEU A 163 2.14 -35.50 10.47
CA LEU A 163 2.31 -34.06 10.42
C LEU A 163 1.21 -33.40 9.59
N LEU A 164 0.78 -32.22 10.02
CA LEU A 164 -0.11 -31.34 9.26
C LEU A 164 0.67 -30.10 8.84
N VAL A 165 0.77 -29.85 7.53
CA VAL A 165 1.49 -28.72 6.97
C VAL A 165 0.49 -27.63 6.57
N LYS A 166 0.54 -26.49 7.26
CA LYS A 166 -0.20 -25.27 6.94
C LYS A 166 0.66 -24.39 6.05
N THR A 167 0.13 -23.92 4.92
CA THR A 167 0.78 -22.97 4.01
C THR A 167 -0.11 -21.78 3.72
N ARG A 168 0.49 -20.58 3.65
CA ARG A 168 -0.18 -19.32 3.34
C ARG A 168 0.67 -18.44 2.43
N ASN A 169 0.01 -17.78 1.47
CA ASN A 169 0.58 -16.65 0.74
C ASN A 169 0.18 -15.36 1.47
N LEU A 170 1.13 -14.75 2.15
CA LEU A 170 0.86 -13.58 2.99
C LEU A 170 0.63 -12.30 2.18
N ARG A 171 0.99 -12.28 0.88
CA ARG A 171 0.72 -11.14 0.00
C ARG A 171 -0.78 -10.85 -0.09
N GLN A 172 -1.60 -11.91 -0.13
CA GLN A 172 -3.05 -11.79 -0.16
C GLN A 172 -3.61 -11.31 1.19
N CYS A 173 -3.00 -11.73 2.31
CA CYS A 173 -3.43 -11.34 3.66
C CYS A 173 -3.05 -9.89 3.99
N GLN A 174 -1.91 -9.42 3.47
CA GLN A 174 -1.34 -8.10 3.79
C GLN A 174 -1.64 -7.04 2.72
N GLN A 175 -2.45 -7.35 1.70
CA GLN A 175 -2.67 -6.46 0.55
C GLN A 175 -3.08 -5.04 0.97
N ASP A 176 -4.01 -4.90 1.92
CA ASP A 176 -4.46 -3.58 2.41
C ASP A 176 -3.36 -2.83 3.16
N ARG A 177 -2.53 -3.54 3.94
CA ARG A 177 -1.42 -2.93 4.70
C ARG A 177 -0.30 -2.48 3.76
N LEU A 178 0.04 -3.32 2.78
CA LEU A 178 1.04 -3.03 1.75
C LEU A 178 0.59 -1.90 0.82
N ALA A 179 -0.71 -1.88 0.46
CA ALA A 179 -1.30 -0.81 -0.33
C ALA A 179 -1.18 0.55 0.35
N TYR A 180 -1.37 0.60 1.68
CA TYR A 180 -1.19 1.84 2.43
C TYR A 180 0.28 2.28 2.49
N PHE A 181 1.20 1.36 2.81
CA PHE A 181 2.63 1.67 2.93
C PHE A 181 3.22 2.20 1.61
N TRP A 182 2.75 1.71 0.47
CA TRP A 182 3.21 2.09 -0.86
C TRP A 182 2.28 3.05 -1.61
N SER A 183 1.23 3.56 -0.95
CA SER A 183 0.20 4.41 -1.58
C SER A 183 0.77 5.64 -2.30
N HIS A 184 1.89 6.17 -1.79
CA HIS A 184 2.59 7.33 -2.36
C HIS A 184 3.91 6.98 -3.08
N SER A 185 4.25 5.69 -3.18
CA SER A 185 5.47 5.26 -3.89
C SER A 185 5.16 4.92 -5.34
N THR A 186 5.98 5.40 -6.26
CA THR A 186 5.96 4.90 -7.64
C THR A 186 6.61 3.53 -7.64
N ARG A 187 6.01 2.57 -8.35
CA ARG A 187 6.72 1.34 -8.68
C ARG A 187 7.91 1.74 -9.55
N LEU A 188 9.14 1.58 -9.04
CA LEU A 188 10.35 1.88 -9.78
C LEU A 188 10.39 1.10 -11.10
N ARG A 189 9.80 -0.11 -11.13
CA ARG A 189 9.44 -0.93 -12.31
C ARG A 189 8.26 -1.87 -12.00
N GLU A 190 7.64 -2.47 -13.02
CA GLU A 190 6.61 -3.52 -12.86
C GLU A 190 7.07 -4.71 -11.99
N ASP A 191 8.38 -4.89 -11.85
CA ASP A 191 9.02 -6.08 -11.27
C ASP A 191 9.58 -5.91 -9.85
N THR A 192 9.27 -4.83 -9.11
CA THR A 192 9.60 -4.78 -7.67
C THR A 192 8.72 -5.80 -6.93
N THR A 193 9.14 -7.06 -6.92
CA THR A 193 8.37 -8.16 -6.36
C THR A 193 8.69 -8.31 -4.88
N VAL A 194 7.71 -8.00 -4.04
CA VAL A 194 7.67 -8.50 -2.67
C VAL A 194 6.93 -9.81 -2.68
N ASP A 195 7.65 -10.89 -2.38
CA ASP A 195 7.09 -12.21 -2.14
C ASP A 195 7.07 -12.50 -0.64
N SER A 196 5.98 -13.09 -0.17
CA SER A 196 5.78 -13.35 1.26
C SER A 196 5.02 -14.64 1.48
N LYS A 197 5.64 -15.58 2.18
CA LYS A 197 5.14 -16.93 2.40
C LYS A 197 5.29 -17.35 3.85
N LEU A 198 4.27 -18.01 4.38
CA LEU A 198 4.29 -18.70 5.67
C LEU A 198 4.08 -20.20 5.47
N GLN A 199 4.89 -21.00 6.15
CA GLN A 199 4.72 -22.45 6.23
C GLN A 199 4.89 -22.90 7.68
N CYS A 200 3.92 -23.63 8.21
CA CYS A 200 3.97 -24.22 9.54
C CYS A 200 3.78 -25.74 9.46
N THR A 201 4.63 -26.49 10.14
CA THR A 201 4.47 -27.94 10.34
C THR A 201 3.99 -28.17 11.76
N GLN A 202 2.82 -28.78 11.89
CA GLN A 202 2.16 -29.07 13.16
C GLN A 202 2.18 -30.57 13.41
N ARG A 203 2.53 -30.96 14.63
CA ARG A 203 2.46 -32.33 15.12
C ARG A 203 1.45 -32.36 16.27
N HIS A 204 0.32 -32.97 16.00
CA HIS A 204 -0.73 -33.12 16.98
C HIS A 204 -0.49 -34.39 17.78
N GLY A 205 -0.53 -34.29 19.11
CA GLY A 205 -0.52 -35.43 20.00
C GLY A 205 -1.88 -36.12 20.05
N THR A 206 -2.07 -36.99 21.05
CA THR A 206 -3.37 -37.64 21.28
C THR A 206 -4.46 -36.64 21.67
N THR A 207 -4.10 -35.57 22.39
CA THR A 207 -5.08 -34.63 22.98
C THR A 207 -4.82 -33.15 22.69
N VAL A 208 -3.56 -32.76 22.47
CA VAL A 208 -3.16 -31.36 22.29
C VAL A 208 -2.07 -31.23 21.24
N MET A 209 -1.80 -30.01 20.81
CA MET A 209 -0.65 -29.71 19.98
C MET A 209 0.63 -30.06 20.73
N GLU A 210 1.50 -30.90 20.16
CA GLU A 210 2.79 -31.25 20.78
C GLU A 210 3.92 -30.40 20.23
N GLU A 211 3.88 -30.08 18.94
CA GLU A 211 4.94 -29.32 18.29
C GLU A 211 4.42 -28.51 17.10
N VAL A 212 4.88 -27.26 16.97
CA VAL A 212 4.63 -26.41 15.82
C VAL A 212 5.90 -25.71 15.42
N ASN A 213 6.33 -25.89 14.17
CA ASN A 213 7.48 -25.20 13.60
C ASN A 213 7.03 -24.38 12.40
N CYS A 214 7.09 -23.06 12.51
CA CYS A 214 6.71 -22.10 11.48
C CYS A 214 7.94 -21.41 10.89
N THR A 215 7.94 -21.26 9.58
CA THR A 215 8.92 -20.47 8.83
C THR A 215 8.17 -19.46 7.97
N GLU A 216 8.38 -18.18 8.25
CA GLU A 216 7.94 -17.04 7.45
C GLU A 216 9.14 -16.51 6.67
N ILE A 217 8.94 -16.24 5.38
CA ILE A 217 9.96 -15.66 4.49
C ILE A 217 9.33 -14.49 3.74
N ILE A 218 9.94 -13.32 3.90
CA ILE A 218 9.64 -12.12 3.12
C ILE A 218 10.87 -11.82 2.27
N SER A 219 10.72 -11.81 0.95
CA SER A 219 11.79 -11.50 0.01
C SER A 219 11.42 -10.28 -0.80
N MET A 220 12.33 -9.32 -0.90
CA MET A 220 12.15 -8.12 -1.72
C MET A 220 13.35 -7.96 -2.66
N VAL A 221 13.05 -7.66 -3.92
CA VAL A 221 14.04 -7.30 -4.93
C VAL A 221 13.99 -5.79 -5.11
N PRO A 222 14.96 -5.02 -4.59
CA PRO A 222 14.88 -3.57 -4.55
C PRO A 222 15.09 -2.90 -5.93
N LEU A 223 15.85 -3.53 -6.83
CA LEU A 223 16.16 -3.00 -8.17
C LEU A 223 16.19 -4.14 -9.19
N SER A 224 15.43 -4.01 -10.30
CA SER A 224 15.45 -4.97 -11.40
C SER A 224 16.85 -5.10 -11.98
N GLY A 225 17.40 -6.32 -11.99
CA GLY A 225 18.74 -6.61 -12.49
C GLY A 225 19.85 -6.57 -11.42
N SER A 226 19.54 -6.25 -10.17
CA SER A 226 20.50 -6.43 -9.07
C SER A 226 20.39 -7.84 -8.47
N THR A 227 21.52 -8.44 -8.09
CA THR A 227 21.59 -9.75 -7.42
C THR A 227 21.23 -9.70 -5.94
N GLY A 228 21.04 -8.49 -5.39
CA GLY A 228 20.81 -8.25 -3.97
C GLY A 228 19.35 -8.44 -3.58
N VAL A 229 18.93 -9.68 -3.34
CA VAL A 229 17.62 -9.96 -2.72
C VAL A 229 17.74 -9.70 -1.22
N VAL A 230 16.89 -8.83 -0.68
CA VAL A 230 16.76 -8.70 0.78
C VAL A 230 15.75 -9.73 1.24
N LYS A 231 16.19 -10.62 2.13
CA LYS A 231 15.39 -11.70 2.69
C LYS A 231 15.30 -11.54 4.19
N THR A 232 14.07 -11.39 4.69
CA THR A 232 13.74 -11.49 6.12
C THR A 232 13.13 -12.86 6.37
N GLN A 233 13.70 -13.60 7.31
CA GLN A 233 13.23 -14.91 7.70
C GLN A 233 12.90 -14.92 9.18
N THR A 234 11.68 -15.34 9.51
CA THR A 234 11.24 -15.60 10.88
C THR A 234 11.04 -17.09 11.05
N VAL A 235 11.69 -17.68 12.05
CA VAL A 235 11.51 -19.09 12.42
C VAL A 235 10.97 -19.12 13.83
N SER A 236 9.80 -19.75 14.02
CA SER A 236 9.13 -19.86 15.32
C SER A 236 8.86 -21.32 15.63
N THR A 237 9.16 -21.73 16.86
CA THR A 237 9.00 -23.10 17.36
C THR A 237 8.19 -23.08 18.65
N LEU A 238 7.25 -24.00 18.78
CA LEU A 238 6.45 -24.21 19.97
C LEU A 238 6.45 -25.71 20.29
N THR A 239 6.92 -26.10 21.47
CA THR A 239 7.07 -27.52 21.84
C THR A 239 6.47 -27.78 23.20
N LEU A 240 5.61 -28.78 23.33
CA LEU A 240 5.04 -29.20 24.61
C LEU A 240 6.13 -29.83 25.47
N LEU A 241 6.35 -29.28 26.67
CA LEU A 241 7.29 -29.81 27.64
C LEU A 241 6.62 -30.80 28.59
N ARG A 242 5.42 -30.45 29.08
CA ARG A 242 4.68 -31.26 30.05
C ARG A 242 3.21 -30.87 30.11
N ALA A 243 2.39 -31.84 30.49
CA ALA A 243 0.99 -31.66 30.87
C ALA A 243 0.81 -32.17 32.30
N GLN A 244 0.39 -31.30 33.21
CA GLN A 244 0.26 -31.63 34.63
C GLN A 244 -1.10 -31.18 35.16
N LYS A 245 -1.77 -32.06 35.93
CA LYS A 245 -2.96 -31.66 36.68
C LYS A 245 -2.55 -30.59 37.68
N GLY A 246 -3.22 -29.45 37.64
CA GLY A 246 -2.93 -28.32 38.49
C GLY A 246 -4.24 -27.73 39.01
N THR A 247 -4.21 -27.21 40.23
CA THR A 247 -5.27 -26.34 40.70
C THR A 247 -5.27 -25.09 39.81
N PRO A 248 -6.40 -24.69 39.20
CA PRO A 248 -6.46 -23.42 38.50
C PRO A 248 -6.21 -22.30 39.51
N SER A 249 -4.97 -21.81 39.57
CA SER A 249 -4.62 -20.67 40.42
C SER A 249 -5.38 -19.45 39.90
N GLY A 250 -6.33 -18.99 40.70
CA GLY A 250 -7.17 -17.83 40.44
C GLY A 250 -8.41 -18.19 39.65
N VAL A 251 -9.53 -18.35 40.35
CA VAL A 251 -10.82 -17.88 39.82
C VAL A 251 -10.72 -16.35 39.81
N ASP A 252 -9.88 -15.80 38.94
CA ASP A 252 -9.96 -14.38 38.64
C ASP A 252 -11.30 -14.25 37.93
N THR A 253 -12.27 -13.72 38.69
CA THR A 253 -13.56 -13.20 38.22
C THR A 253 -13.37 -12.68 36.81
N LEU A 254 -14.30 -13.03 35.91
CA LEU A 254 -14.32 -12.56 34.54
C LEU A 254 -14.31 -11.02 34.56
N GLY A 255 -13.11 -10.45 34.60
CA GLY A 255 -12.92 -9.02 34.65
C GLY A 255 -13.54 -8.39 33.41
N LEU A 256 -13.82 -7.10 33.54
CA LEU A 256 -14.25 -6.21 32.47
C LEU A 256 -13.13 -6.07 31.43
N GLY A 257 -12.88 -7.11 30.64
CA GLY A 257 -12.05 -7.04 29.44
C GLY A 257 -12.92 -6.77 28.21
N VAL A 258 -12.31 -6.22 27.17
CA VAL A 258 -12.97 -6.02 25.86
C VAL A 258 -12.66 -7.22 24.98
N LEU A 259 -13.71 -7.85 24.42
CA LEU A 259 -13.56 -8.92 23.45
C LEU A 259 -12.81 -8.42 22.20
N THR A 260 -11.76 -9.14 21.81
CA THR A 260 -10.98 -8.85 20.61
C THR A 260 -10.58 -10.15 19.88
N ASP A 261 -9.98 -10.03 18.71
CA ASP A 261 -9.57 -11.15 17.86
C ASP A 261 -8.04 -11.32 17.79
N LEU A 262 -7.60 -12.24 16.94
CA LEU A 262 -6.18 -12.55 16.72
C LEU A 262 -5.44 -11.55 15.82
N GLN A 263 -6.13 -10.59 15.20
CA GLN A 263 -5.49 -9.73 14.19
C GLN A 263 -4.45 -8.83 14.84
N PHE A 264 -3.32 -8.66 14.17
CA PHE A 264 -2.31 -7.70 14.60
C PHE A 264 -2.88 -6.29 14.58
N VAL A 265 -2.69 -5.55 15.66
CA VAL A 265 -3.08 -4.13 15.75
C VAL A 265 -1.82 -3.29 15.93
N GLU A 266 -1.68 -2.25 15.12
CA GLU A 266 -0.54 -1.33 15.20
C GLU A 266 -0.71 -0.34 16.37
N GLU A 267 0.39 0.01 17.04
CA GLU A 267 0.35 1.02 18.09
C GLU A 267 -0.08 2.37 17.51
N GLY A 268 -1.09 3.01 18.11
CA GLY A 268 -1.66 4.27 17.63
C GLY A 268 -2.81 4.13 16.62
N ALA A 269 -3.26 2.91 16.30
CA ALA A 269 -4.37 2.68 15.36
C ALA A 269 -5.77 3.02 15.93
N GLU A 270 -5.92 3.20 17.25
CA GLU A 270 -7.17 3.64 17.86
C GLU A 270 -7.34 5.16 17.68
N GLY A 271 -8.04 5.56 16.62
CA GLY A 271 -8.72 6.87 16.56
C GLY A 271 -8.26 7.90 15.54
N LYS A 272 -7.14 7.74 14.82
CA LYS A 272 -6.76 8.59 13.67
C LYS A 272 -5.99 7.79 12.61
N ALA A 273 -6.05 8.25 11.37
CA ALA A 273 -5.53 7.60 10.16
C ALA A 273 -4.25 6.78 10.42
N ARG A 274 -4.27 5.51 9.98
CA ARG A 274 -3.14 4.57 10.01
C ARG A 274 -1.87 5.30 9.59
N GLY A 275 -0.98 5.72 10.48
CA GLY A 275 0.17 6.53 10.07
C GLY A 275 0.91 7.08 11.28
N ARG A 276 2.23 7.18 11.17
CA ARG A 276 3.08 7.83 12.16
C ARG A 276 2.59 9.26 12.35
N THR A 277 2.10 9.64 13.53
CA THR A 277 1.71 11.02 13.82
C THR A 277 2.97 11.89 13.88
N SER A 278 2.98 13.00 13.14
CA SER A 278 4.03 14.03 13.23
C SER A 278 3.41 15.32 13.74
N SER A 279 4.18 16.10 14.50
CA SER A 279 3.80 17.48 14.84
C SER A 279 4.47 18.48 13.89
N PRO A 280 3.91 19.70 13.71
CA PRO A 280 4.59 20.78 13.01
C PRO A 280 5.97 21.09 13.62
N GLN A 281 6.10 21.05 14.96
CA GLN A 281 7.38 21.31 15.62
C GLN A 281 8.46 20.30 15.23
N GLU A 282 8.13 19.01 15.15
CA GLU A 282 9.08 17.97 14.74
C GLU A 282 9.59 18.16 13.30
N ALA A 283 8.72 18.63 12.40
CA ALA A 283 9.10 18.97 11.03
C ALA A 283 9.98 20.22 11.00
N THR A 284 9.64 21.26 11.76
CA THR A 284 10.46 22.48 11.90
C THR A 284 11.88 22.16 12.40
N ASP A 285 11.99 21.30 13.41
CA ASP A 285 13.29 20.89 13.94
C ASP A 285 14.12 20.13 12.91
N THR A 286 13.47 19.32 12.06
CA THR A 286 14.12 18.58 10.99
C THR A 286 14.59 19.52 9.87
N VAL A 287 13.78 20.50 9.48
CA VAL A 287 14.18 21.58 8.54
C VAL A 287 15.38 22.34 9.08
N ARG A 288 15.39 22.69 10.37
CA ARG A 288 16.53 23.39 10.99
C ARG A 288 17.81 22.56 10.95
N LYS A 289 17.71 21.25 11.22
CA LYS A 289 18.85 20.33 11.11
C LYS A 289 19.37 20.24 9.68
N LEU A 290 18.48 20.15 8.70
CA LEU A 290 18.83 20.12 7.27
C LEU A 290 19.59 21.40 6.87
N CYS A 291 19.12 22.58 7.28
CA CYS A 291 19.85 23.83 7.01
C CYS A 291 21.24 23.91 7.64
N GLY A 292 21.50 23.17 8.73
CA GLY A 292 22.80 23.12 9.40
C GLY A 292 23.79 22.12 8.80
N LEU A 293 23.31 21.18 7.98
CA LEU A 293 24.11 20.12 7.37
C LEU A 293 24.66 20.56 6.02
N THR A 294 25.98 20.53 5.87
CA THR A 294 26.66 21.01 4.64
C THR A 294 27.56 19.97 3.99
N SER A 295 27.99 18.93 4.69
CA SER A 295 29.04 18.02 4.19
C SER A 295 28.68 16.53 4.20
N ASP A 296 27.67 16.09 4.96
CA ASP A 296 27.28 14.68 5.05
C ASP A 296 26.06 14.39 4.15
N GLN A 297 26.33 13.89 2.94
CA GLN A 297 25.32 13.56 1.94
C GLN A 297 24.39 12.41 2.38
N GLN A 298 24.89 11.46 3.17
CA GLN A 298 24.07 10.35 3.65
C GLN A 298 23.09 10.86 4.70
N GLN A 299 23.58 11.61 5.70
CA GLN A 299 22.73 12.17 6.74
C GLN A 299 21.73 13.18 6.19
N LEU A 300 22.12 13.97 5.17
CA LEU A 300 21.21 14.87 4.45
C LEU A 300 20.07 14.09 3.80
N SER A 301 20.39 13.01 3.08
CA SER A 301 19.39 12.15 2.43
C SER A 301 18.44 11.51 3.45
N GLU A 302 18.96 10.99 4.57
CA GLU A 302 18.16 10.38 5.63
C GLU A 302 17.20 11.39 6.28
N LEU A 303 17.68 12.59 6.60
CA LEU A 303 16.85 13.65 7.19
C LEU A 303 15.84 14.23 6.20
N PHE A 304 16.18 14.31 4.92
CA PHE A 304 15.24 14.77 3.89
C PHE A 304 14.10 13.75 3.70
N LEU A 305 14.42 12.45 3.70
CA LEU A 305 13.41 11.40 3.70
C LEU A 305 12.54 11.45 4.96
N LEU A 306 13.14 11.66 6.13
CA LEU A 306 12.40 11.86 7.37
C LEU A 306 11.44 13.04 7.26
N LEU A 307 11.89 14.18 6.73
CA LEU A 307 11.05 15.35 6.51
C LEU A 307 9.86 15.01 5.59
N ALA A 308 10.10 14.33 4.46
CA ALA A 308 9.02 13.92 3.56
C ALA A 308 7.96 13.03 4.27
N PHE A 309 8.39 12.12 5.15
CA PHE A 309 7.47 11.31 5.96
C PHE A 309 6.72 12.13 7.01
N GLN A 310 7.38 13.10 7.66
CA GLN A 310 6.75 13.99 8.62
C GLN A 310 5.67 14.85 7.95
N LEU A 311 5.98 15.46 6.82
CA LEU A 311 5.04 16.27 6.04
C LEU A 311 3.81 15.47 5.61
N ARG A 312 4.00 14.22 5.19
CA ARG A 312 2.90 13.31 4.80
C ARG A 312 1.90 13.03 5.92
N ALA A 313 2.33 13.14 7.18
CA ALA A 313 1.48 12.91 8.35
C ALA A 313 0.72 14.14 8.83
N LEU A 314 1.00 15.33 8.27
CA LEU A 314 0.38 16.59 8.68
C LEU A 314 -0.89 16.86 7.87
N SER A 315 -1.90 17.38 8.55
CA SER A 315 -3.10 17.92 7.89
C SER A 315 -2.81 19.24 7.18
N LEU A 316 -3.65 19.63 6.21
CA LEU A 316 -3.49 20.89 5.48
C LEU A 316 -3.37 22.14 6.40
N PRO A 317 -4.18 22.32 7.47
CA PRO A 317 -3.99 23.44 8.39
C PRO A 317 -2.64 23.43 9.10
N GLN A 318 -2.16 22.24 9.50
CA GLN A 318 -0.84 22.09 10.14
C GLN A 318 0.30 22.40 9.18
N LEU A 319 0.17 21.99 7.91
CA LEU A 319 1.13 22.33 6.85
C LEU A 319 1.17 23.84 6.58
N LYS A 320 0.02 24.52 6.58
CA LYS A 320 -0.05 25.99 6.46
C LYS A 320 0.64 26.69 7.64
N THR A 321 0.39 26.24 8.87
CA THR A 321 1.11 26.74 10.06
C THR A 321 2.62 26.51 9.93
N LEU A 322 3.05 25.30 9.54
CA LEU A 322 4.46 24.98 9.32
C LEU A 322 5.10 25.87 8.25
N TRP A 323 4.39 26.15 7.15
CA TRP A 323 4.85 27.08 6.13
C TRP A 323 5.09 28.46 6.72
N HIS A 324 4.12 29.04 7.42
CA HIS A 324 4.31 30.37 8.03
C HIS A 324 5.43 30.41 9.08
N ASP A 325 5.57 29.36 9.89
CA ASP A 325 6.55 29.34 11.00
C ASP A 325 7.98 28.97 10.57
N ALA A 326 8.14 28.21 9.47
CA ALA A 326 9.42 27.59 9.08
C ALA A 326 9.81 27.79 7.60
N SER A 327 9.16 28.70 6.87
CA SER A 327 9.43 29.02 5.43
C SER A 327 10.73 29.78 5.15
N PHE A 328 11.67 29.83 6.08
CA PHE A 328 12.93 30.55 5.87
C PHE A 328 13.85 29.81 4.88
N LYS A 329 14.68 30.58 4.17
CA LYS A 329 15.75 30.05 3.31
C LYS A 329 16.96 29.65 4.15
N CYS A 330 17.58 28.50 3.86
CA CYS A 330 18.90 28.17 4.40
C CYS A 330 19.98 29.10 3.78
N ARG A 331 21.23 29.05 4.29
CA ARG A 331 22.33 29.94 3.85
C ARG A 331 22.67 29.89 2.35
N ASN A 332 22.29 28.83 1.63
CA ASN A 332 22.55 28.65 0.19
C ASN A 332 21.27 28.78 -0.66
N ASP A 333 20.29 29.58 -0.21
CA ASP A 333 18.95 29.70 -0.81
C ASP A 333 18.12 28.40 -0.87
N TRP A 334 18.67 27.28 -0.37
CA TRP A 334 17.97 26.02 -0.27
C TRP A 334 16.77 26.12 0.67
N GLN A 335 15.63 25.54 0.27
CA GLN A 335 14.39 25.52 1.05
C GLN A 335 13.92 24.06 1.21
N PRO A 336 14.41 23.35 2.24
CA PRO A 336 14.08 21.94 2.47
C PRO A 336 12.58 21.70 2.61
N LEU A 337 11.86 22.65 3.22
CA LEU A 337 10.41 22.57 3.36
C LEU A 337 9.72 22.59 1.99
N LEU A 338 10.08 23.52 1.12
CA LEU A 338 9.49 23.65 -0.22
C LEU A 338 9.84 22.46 -1.11
N ASP A 339 11.07 21.96 -1.07
CA ASP A 339 11.49 20.76 -1.82
C ASP A 339 10.87 19.48 -1.26
N GLY A 340 10.54 19.46 0.04
CA GLY A 340 9.88 18.37 0.72
C GLY A 340 8.40 18.20 0.34
N LEU A 341 7.70 19.27 -0.03
CA LEU A 341 6.28 19.22 -0.42
C LEU A 341 5.99 18.30 -1.62
N PRO A 342 6.69 18.40 -2.77
CA PRO A 342 6.48 17.46 -3.87
C PRO A 342 6.93 16.02 -3.53
N ALA A 343 7.96 15.85 -2.70
CA ALA A 343 8.45 14.54 -2.27
C ALA A 343 7.52 13.83 -1.26
N CYS A 344 6.79 14.61 -0.46
CA CYS A 344 5.77 14.13 0.47
C CYS A 344 4.67 13.35 -0.27
N GLY A 345 4.16 13.91 -1.37
CA GLY A 345 3.22 13.24 -2.28
C GLY A 345 1.84 12.93 -1.71
N SER A 346 1.49 13.43 -0.50
CA SER A 346 0.11 13.37 0.02
C SER A 346 -0.79 14.40 -0.65
N GLU A 347 -2.11 14.20 -0.57
CA GLU A 347 -3.08 15.16 -1.08
C GLU A 347 -2.86 16.56 -0.47
N GLU A 348 -2.68 16.63 0.84
CA GLU A 348 -2.51 17.88 1.59
C GLU A 348 -1.23 18.63 1.18
N CYS A 349 -0.12 17.90 0.99
CA CYS A 349 1.15 18.49 0.53
C CYS A 349 1.02 19.09 -0.87
N ILE A 350 0.32 18.40 -1.78
CA ILE A 350 0.11 18.90 -3.14
C ILE A 350 -0.88 20.07 -3.16
N VAL A 351 -1.95 20.03 -2.36
CA VAL A 351 -2.90 21.14 -2.23
C VAL A 351 -2.17 22.39 -1.73
N LEU A 352 -1.35 22.30 -0.69
CA LEU A 352 -0.54 23.43 -0.23
C LEU A 352 0.40 23.92 -1.35
N LEU A 353 1.12 23.02 -2.01
CA LEU A 353 2.03 23.41 -3.09
C LEU A 353 1.32 24.14 -4.23
N THR A 354 0.12 23.70 -4.60
CA THR A 354 -0.70 24.40 -5.61
C THR A 354 -1.28 25.72 -5.12
N ASP A 355 -1.61 25.84 -3.83
CA ASP A 355 -2.01 27.12 -3.24
C ASP A 355 -0.85 28.12 -3.36
N LEU A 356 0.37 27.73 -3.00
CA LEU A 356 1.56 28.58 -3.10
C LEU A 356 1.89 29.01 -4.55
N ILE A 357 1.69 28.13 -5.53
CA ILE A 357 1.86 28.48 -6.95
C ILE A 357 0.77 29.47 -7.40
N ARG A 358 -0.49 29.24 -7.00
CA ARG A 358 -1.63 30.10 -7.35
C ARG A 358 -1.48 31.49 -6.75
N ASP A 359 -0.99 31.56 -5.52
CA ASP A 359 -0.86 32.80 -4.74
C ASP A 359 0.47 33.52 -5.06
N GLU A 360 1.19 33.07 -6.11
CA GLU A 360 2.44 33.65 -6.63
C GLU A 360 3.60 33.69 -5.63
N GLU A 361 3.58 32.84 -4.59
CA GLU A 361 4.67 32.70 -3.60
C GLU A 361 5.86 31.88 -4.14
N ILE A 362 5.75 31.30 -5.34
CA ILE A 362 6.77 30.46 -5.97
C ILE A 362 7.12 31.00 -7.35
N GLU A 363 8.42 31.16 -7.60
CA GLU A 363 8.96 31.58 -8.90
C GLU A 363 8.52 30.64 -10.05
N GLN A 364 8.23 31.21 -11.21
CA GLN A 364 7.61 30.51 -12.35
C GLN A 364 8.36 29.24 -12.79
N GLU A 365 9.69 29.30 -12.91
CA GLU A 365 10.50 28.15 -13.34
C GLU A 365 10.40 27.00 -12.32
N ARG A 366 10.42 27.34 -11.03
CA ARG A 366 10.28 26.37 -9.94
C ARG A 366 8.87 25.78 -9.89
N ALA A 367 7.85 26.62 -10.10
CA ALA A 367 6.47 26.16 -10.24
C ALA A 367 6.30 25.17 -11.41
N HIS A 368 6.96 25.40 -12.56
CA HIS A 368 6.95 24.47 -13.69
C HIS A 368 7.64 23.14 -13.35
N SER A 369 8.75 23.18 -12.61
CA SER A 369 9.41 21.97 -12.11
C SER A 369 8.49 21.16 -11.19
N PHE A 370 7.84 21.82 -10.23
CA PHE A 370 6.88 21.18 -9.33
C PHE A 370 5.68 20.59 -10.03
N LEU A 371 5.11 21.29 -11.02
CA LEU A 371 4.03 20.75 -11.85
C LEU A 371 4.46 19.50 -12.63
N THR A 372 5.74 19.39 -13.03
CA THR A 372 6.28 18.17 -13.63
C THR A 372 6.31 17.02 -12.63
N THR A 373 6.76 17.29 -11.40
CA THR A 373 6.79 16.27 -10.33
C THR A 373 5.39 15.82 -9.93
N ILE A 374 4.43 16.76 -9.84
CA ILE A 374 3.01 16.47 -9.57
C ILE A 374 2.44 15.52 -10.63
N ALA A 375 2.81 15.69 -11.91
CA ALA A 375 2.32 14.83 -13.00
C ALA A 375 2.74 13.35 -12.85
N LEU A 376 3.74 13.06 -12.01
CA LEU A 376 4.28 11.73 -11.76
C LEU A 376 3.70 11.06 -10.50
N ILE A 377 2.73 11.69 -9.84
CA ILE A 377 2.08 11.11 -8.66
C ILE A 377 1.39 9.81 -9.06
N PRO A 378 1.72 8.68 -8.41
CA PRO A 378 1.25 7.37 -8.85
C PRO A 378 -0.25 7.16 -8.61
N HIS A 379 -0.81 7.72 -7.52
CA HIS A 379 -2.20 7.53 -7.11
C HIS A 379 -2.89 8.88 -6.89
N PRO A 380 -3.22 9.63 -7.97
CA PRO A 380 -3.87 10.92 -7.81
C PRO A 380 -5.30 10.78 -7.28
N SER A 381 -5.74 11.75 -6.48
CA SER A 381 -7.11 11.88 -6.03
C SER A 381 -7.88 12.92 -6.86
N PRO A 382 -9.23 12.91 -6.82
CA PRO A 382 -10.03 13.98 -7.40
C PRO A 382 -9.69 15.36 -6.86
N HIS A 383 -9.31 15.48 -5.58
CA HIS A 383 -8.93 16.76 -4.97
C HIS A 383 -7.63 17.32 -5.57
N ILE A 384 -6.61 16.48 -5.80
CA ILE A 384 -5.38 16.90 -6.48
C ILE A 384 -5.69 17.44 -7.88
N ILE A 385 -6.59 16.78 -8.63
CA ILE A 385 -7.02 17.28 -9.94
C ILE A 385 -7.72 18.64 -9.79
N GLY A 386 -8.61 18.79 -8.80
CA GLY A 386 -9.26 20.05 -8.49
C GLY A 386 -8.28 21.20 -8.20
N SER A 387 -7.22 20.92 -7.45
CA SER A 387 -6.14 21.87 -7.17
C SER A 387 -5.38 22.29 -8.44
N VAL A 388 -5.07 21.34 -9.33
CA VAL A 388 -4.43 21.66 -10.62
C VAL A 388 -5.38 22.43 -11.54
N ASN A 389 -6.69 22.14 -11.50
CA ASN A 389 -7.69 22.91 -12.27
C ASN A 389 -7.72 24.38 -11.86
N ALA A 390 -7.49 24.70 -10.57
CA ALA A 390 -7.41 26.09 -10.12
C ALA A 390 -6.26 26.85 -10.81
N LEU A 391 -5.13 26.18 -11.05
CA LEU A 391 -3.96 26.74 -11.74
C LEU A 391 -4.17 26.97 -13.23
N LEU A 392 -5.24 26.43 -13.83
CA LEU A 392 -5.60 26.76 -15.21
C LEU A 392 -6.00 28.23 -15.35
N LYS A 393 -6.37 28.90 -14.26
CA LYS A 393 -6.70 30.33 -14.25
C LYS A 393 -5.47 31.24 -14.13
N THR A 394 -4.28 30.68 -13.90
CA THR A 394 -3.02 31.42 -13.72
C THR A 394 -2.21 31.37 -15.02
N PRO A 395 -2.15 32.46 -15.82
CA PRO A 395 -1.56 32.45 -17.17
C PRO A 395 -0.13 31.91 -17.23
N GLU A 396 0.70 32.23 -16.24
CA GLU A 396 2.13 31.94 -16.16
C GLU A 396 2.43 30.44 -16.09
N VAL A 397 1.50 29.65 -15.57
CA VAL A 397 1.64 28.20 -15.37
C VAL A 397 0.58 27.37 -16.10
N ARG A 398 -0.41 28.03 -16.73
CA ARG A 398 -1.57 27.39 -17.37
C ARG A 398 -1.20 26.27 -18.34
N THR A 399 -0.24 26.51 -19.24
CA THR A 399 0.20 25.51 -20.23
C THR A 399 0.80 24.27 -19.59
N LYS A 400 1.57 24.45 -18.51
CA LYS A 400 2.13 23.35 -17.74
C LYS A 400 1.06 22.62 -16.93
N ALA A 401 0.13 23.36 -16.32
CA ALA A 401 -1.01 22.80 -15.59
C ALA A 401 -1.91 21.93 -16.48
N LEU A 402 -2.10 22.28 -17.76
CA LEU A 402 -2.80 21.42 -18.74
C LEU A 402 -2.09 20.07 -18.93
N LEU A 403 -0.75 20.06 -19.04
CA LEU A 403 0.01 18.82 -19.19
C LEU A 403 0.01 17.97 -17.91
N THR A 404 0.10 18.62 -16.75
CA THR A 404 0.05 17.97 -15.44
C THR A 404 -1.32 17.36 -15.20
N GLY A 405 -2.39 18.15 -15.32
CA GLY A 405 -3.76 17.71 -15.10
C GLY A 405 -4.16 16.55 -16.01
N SER A 406 -3.79 16.60 -17.29
CA SER A 406 -4.09 15.51 -18.24
C SER A 406 -3.40 14.19 -17.89
N SER A 407 -2.17 14.25 -17.37
CA SER A 407 -1.45 13.05 -16.90
C SER A 407 -2.12 12.45 -15.66
N LEU A 408 -2.54 13.31 -14.71
CA LEU A 408 -3.25 12.88 -13.51
C LEU A 408 -4.63 12.28 -13.83
N VAL A 409 -5.40 12.93 -14.72
CA VAL A 409 -6.69 12.44 -15.19
C VAL A 409 -6.54 11.05 -15.82
N HIS A 410 -5.53 10.86 -16.67
CA HIS A 410 -5.24 9.55 -17.27
C HIS A 410 -5.00 8.47 -16.20
N LEU A 411 -4.11 8.75 -15.24
CA LEU A 411 -3.77 7.81 -14.17
C LEU A 411 -4.96 7.47 -13.27
N LEU A 412 -5.78 8.47 -12.92
CA LEU A 412 -7.00 8.28 -12.13
C LEU A 412 -8.01 7.40 -12.89
N CYS A 413 -8.24 7.71 -14.17
CA CYS A 413 -9.25 7.03 -14.97
C CYS A 413 -8.85 5.60 -15.39
N GLN A 414 -7.55 5.29 -15.48
CA GLN A 414 -7.09 3.93 -15.83
C GLN A 414 -7.32 2.91 -14.70
N ARG A 415 -7.41 3.36 -13.45
CA ARG A 415 -7.42 2.47 -12.27
C ARG A 415 -8.79 2.24 -11.65
N ARG A 416 -9.79 3.05 -12.01
CA ARG A 416 -11.12 2.98 -11.40
C ARG A 416 -12.02 2.02 -12.17
N GLU A 417 -12.80 1.25 -11.42
CA GLU A 417 -13.89 0.42 -11.94
C GLU A 417 -15.13 1.27 -12.29
N SER A 418 -15.32 2.41 -11.62
CA SER A 418 -16.43 3.35 -11.87
C SER A 418 -16.16 4.29 -13.07
N PRO A 419 -17.18 4.75 -13.81
CA PRO A 419 -17.00 5.69 -14.92
C PRO A 419 -16.32 6.99 -14.48
N CYS A 420 -15.13 7.26 -15.02
CA CYS A 420 -14.37 8.47 -14.67
C CYS A 420 -15.08 9.77 -15.06
N SER A 421 -15.98 9.70 -16.05
CA SER A 421 -16.81 10.82 -16.52
C SER A 421 -17.76 11.38 -15.47
N LEU A 422 -18.02 10.67 -14.37
CA LEU A 422 -18.88 11.15 -13.28
C LEU A 422 -18.14 12.01 -12.24
N ILE A 423 -16.81 12.14 -12.34
CA ILE A 423 -16.01 12.88 -11.37
C ILE A 423 -16.03 14.37 -11.72
N PRO A 424 -16.55 15.27 -10.85
CA PRO A 424 -16.70 16.69 -11.17
C PRO A 424 -15.38 17.38 -11.56
N GLN A 425 -14.28 17.04 -10.88
CA GLN A 425 -12.97 17.63 -11.16
C GLN A 425 -12.42 17.18 -12.52
N VAL A 426 -12.71 15.95 -12.95
CA VAL A 426 -12.37 15.46 -14.29
C VAL A 426 -13.23 16.16 -15.34
N GLN A 427 -14.54 16.26 -15.12
CA GLN A 427 -15.45 17.00 -16.02
C GLN A 427 -15.00 18.45 -16.21
N SER A 428 -14.68 19.15 -15.13
CA SER A 428 -14.16 20.52 -15.16
C SER A 428 -12.86 20.64 -15.96
N PHE A 429 -11.95 19.67 -15.82
CA PHE A 429 -10.70 19.66 -16.59
C PHE A 429 -10.94 19.42 -18.09
N ILE A 430 -11.80 18.46 -18.44
CA ILE A 430 -12.16 18.18 -19.84
C ILE A 430 -12.90 19.38 -20.46
N GLN A 431 -13.74 20.06 -19.70
CA GLN A 431 -14.40 21.29 -20.15
C GLN A 431 -13.38 22.40 -20.43
N ALA A 432 -12.38 22.60 -19.55
CA ALA A 432 -11.32 23.57 -19.81
C ALA A 432 -10.54 23.27 -21.10
N LEU A 433 -10.28 21.99 -21.39
CA LEU A 433 -9.67 21.59 -22.67
C LEU A 433 -10.59 21.90 -23.87
N LYS A 434 -11.89 21.63 -23.73
CA LYS A 434 -12.89 21.97 -24.75
C LYS A 434 -12.90 23.46 -25.04
N ASP A 435 -12.91 24.28 -24.01
CA ASP A 435 -12.96 25.74 -24.11
C ASP A 435 -11.68 26.27 -24.79
N THR A 436 -10.50 25.72 -24.47
CA THR A 436 -9.24 26.09 -25.14
C THR A 436 -9.22 25.68 -26.62
N LEU A 437 -9.78 24.52 -26.99
CA LEU A 437 -9.79 24.06 -28.38
C LEU A 437 -10.83 24.80 -29.24
N GLY A 438 -11.91 25.30 -28.63
CA GLY A 438 -13.04 25.91 -29.32
C GLY A 438 -13.70 24.95 -30.32
N GLU A 439 -14.23 25.48 -31.41
CA GLU A 439 -14.87 24.69 -32.47
C GLU A 439 -13.87 24.04 -33.44
N GLY A 440 -12.60 24.48 -33.52
CA GLY A 440 -11.69 24.00 -34.57
C GLY A 440 -10.24 24.47 -34.45
N CYS A 441 -9.70 24.58 -33.24
CA CYS A 441 -8.33 25.07 -33.00
C CYS A 441 -8.10 26.49 -33.58
N GLY A 442 -9.10 27.36 -33.48
CA GLY A 442 -9.00 28.78 -33.82
C GLY A 442 -8.62 29.59 -32.57
N GLY A 443 -7.38 30.10 -32.51
CA GLY A 443 -6.87 30.81 -31.33
C GLY A 443 -5.35 30.93 -31.32
N GLU A 444 -4.79 31.35 -30.18
CA GLU A 444 -3.34 31.48 -30.01
C GLU A 444 -2.62 30.13 -30.13
N LYS A 445 -1.62 30.08 -31.02
CA LYS A 445 -0.87 28.87 -31.37
C LYS A 445 -0.27 28.12 -30.17
N PRO A 446 0.42 28.75 -29.19
CA PRO A 446 1.10 28.01 -28.14
C PRO A 446 0.12 27.27 -27.22
N GLU A 447 -0.97 27.91 -26.82
CA GLU A 447 -1.93 27.31 -25.88
C GLU A 447 -2.68 26.13 -26.51
N LEU A 448 -3.08 26.26 -27.77
CA LEU A 448 -3.72 25.18 -28.54
C LEU A 448 -2.84 23.93 -28.65
N LEU A 449 -1.54 24.11 -28.83
CA LEU A 449 -0.58 22.99 -28.88
C LEU A 449 -0.55 22.21 -27.56
N TYR A 450 -0.55 22.92 -26.42
CA TYR A 450 -0.58 22.27 -25.10
C TYR A 450 -1.92 21.60 -24.83
N ALA A 451 -3.04 22.18 -25.25
CA ALA A 451 -4.35 21.56 -25.13
C ALA A 451 -4.44 20.26 -25.92
N LEU A 452 -4.00 20.22 -27.18
CA LEU A 452 -3.98 18.99 -27.98
C LEU A 452 -3.08 17.90 -27.36
N LYS A 453 -1.90 18.28 -26.86
CA LYS A 453 -1.02 17.36 -26.11
C LYS A 453 -1.70 16.85 -24.84
N ALA A 454 -2.43 17.70 -24.12
CA ALA A 454 -3.16 17.35 -22.93
C ALA A 454 -4.32 16.38 -23.24
N VAL A 455 -5.06 16.56 -24.34
CA VAL A 455 -6.05 15.58 -24.82
C VAL A 455 -5.40 14.22 -25.05
N GLY A 456 -4.24 14.19 -25.75
CA GLY A 456 -3.50 12.95 -25.99
C GLY A 456 -2.85 12.32 -24.75
N ASN A 457 -2.61 13.09 -23.69
CA ASN A 457 -2.17 12.58 -22.39
C ASN A 457 -3.34 11.94 -21.64
N ALA A 458 -4.50 12.62 -21.58
CA ALA A 458 -5.71 12.20 -20.90
C ALA A 458 -6.31 10.91 -21.49
N GLY A 459 -6.18 10.71 -22.81
CA GLY A 459 -6.61 9.49 -23.49
C GLY A 459 -8.13 9.29 -23.41
N LEU A 460 -8.59 8.08 -23.05
CA LEU A 460 -10.01 7.72 -22.92
C LEU A 460 -10.87 8.78 -22.20
N ALA A 461 -10.34 9.44 -21.16
CA ALA A 461 -11.07 10.47 -20.42
C ALA A 461 -11.48 11.68 -21.27
N ALA A 462 -10.76 11.95 -22.36
CA ALA A 462 -10.99 13.05 -23.27
C ALA A 462 -11.75 12.64 -24.55
N SER A 463 -12.36 11.45 -24.60
CA SER A 463 -13.10 10.98 -25.77
C SER A 463 -14.26 11.90 -26.18
N ALA A 464 -14.80 12.68 -25.24
CA ALA A 464 -15.80 13.70 -25.54
C ALA A 464 -15.30 14.84 -26.46
N LEU A 465 -13.98 14.93 -26.69
CA LEU A 465 -13.34 15.96 -27.52
C LEU A 465 -13.00 15.48 -28.94
N ILE A 466 -13.37 14.26 -29.31
CA ILE A 466 -13.15 13.71 -30.66
C ILE A 466 -13.72 14.63 -31.77
N PRO A 467 -14.93 15.23 -31.63
CA PRO A 467 -15.45 16.16 -32.64
C PRO A 467 -14.51 17.35 -32.90
N GLN A 468 -13.96 17.96 -31.86
CA GLN A 468 -13.02 19.07 -31.95
C GLN A 468 -11.72 18.63 -32.62
N LEU A 469 -11.20 17.45 -32.26
CA LEU A 469 -10.00 16.91 -32.90
C LEU A 469 -10.19 16.71 -34.41
N ASN A 470 -11.34 16.17 -34.81
CA ASN A 470 -11.67 15.98 -36.23
C ASN A 470 -11.72 17.30 -36.99
N LEU A 471 -12.33 18.34 -36.41
CA LEU A 471 -12.37 19.67 -37.01
C LEU A 471 -10.97 20.28 -37.14
N CYS A 472 -10.13 20.17 -36.10
CA CYS A 472 -8.74 20.61 -36.14
C CYS A 472 -7.92 19.87 -37.21
N MET A 473 -8.22 18.61 -37.51
CA MET A 473 -7.51 17.83 -38.53
C MET A 473 -7.91 18.20 -39.97
N GLN A 474 -9.21 18.45 -40.18
CA GLN A 474 -9.82 18.66 -41.49
C GLN A 474 -9.70 20.11 -41.97
N SER A 475 -9.67 21.07 -41.04
CA SER A 475 -9.62 22.48 -41.39
C SER A 475 -8.31 22.85 -42.09
N HIS A 476 -8.42 23.42 -43.30
CA HIS A 476 -7.28 23.94 -44.07
C HIS A 476 -6.70 25.25 -43.49
N SER A 477 -7.48 25.97 -42.66
CA SER A 477 -6.99 27.17 -41.97
C SER A 477 -6.13 26.85 -40.76
N THR A 478 -6.18 25.61 -40.25
CA THR A 478 -5.37 25.18 -39.11
C THR A 478 -3.93 24.90 -39.54
N PRO A 479 -2.92 25.49 -38.86
CA PRO A 479 -1.50 25.21 -39.13
C PRO A 479 -1.16 23.72 -39.10
N LEU A 480 -0.26 23.29 -40.00
CA LEU A 480 0.16 21.89 -40.13
C LEU A 480 0.58 21.25 -38.80
N GLU A 481 1.30 22.00 -37.96
CA GLU A 481 1.76 21.54 -36.64
C GLU A 481 0.60 21.18 -35.70
N LEU A 482 -0.47 21.99 -35.69
CA LEU A 482 -1.66 21.72 -34.88
C LEU A 482 -2.44 20.51 -35.44
N ARG A 483 -2.53 20.39 -36.77
CA ARG A 483 -3.16 19.22 -37.43
C ARG A 483 -2.43 17.92 -37.07
N LEU A 484 -1.10 17.92 -37.12
CA LEU A 484 -0.27 16.77 -36.72
C LEU A 484 -0.42 16.44 -35.23
N THR A 485 -0.51 17.46 -34.38
CA THR A 485 -0.68 17.26 -32.93
C THR A 485 -2.08 16.72 -32.61
N ALA A 486 -3.12 17.17 -33.31
CA ALA A 486 -4.48 16.65 -33.19
C ALA A 486 -4.54 15.17 -33.58
N ILE A 487 -3.85 14.79 -34.66
CA ILE A 487 -3.66 13.38 -35.02
C ILE A 487 -2.98 12.64 -33.86
N GLN A 488 -1.82 13.11 -33.37
CA GLN A 488 -1.12 12.45 -32.25
C GLN A 488 -1.94 12.30 -30.97
N ALA A 489 -2.96 13.14 -30.75
CA ALA A 489 -3.83 13.06 -29.59
C ALA A 489 -4.64 11.74 -29.51
N PHE A 490 -4.92 11.10 -30.64
CA PHE A 490 -5.68 9.84 -30.68
C PHE A 490 -4.92 8.62 -30.12
N ARG A 491 -3.60 8.71 -29.88
CA ARG A 491 -2.74 7.57 -29.47
C ARG A 491 -3.23 6.78 -28.25
N ARG A 492 -4.02 7.39 -27.36
CA ARG A 492 -4.53 6.81 -26.10
C ARG A 492 -6.08 6.82 -26.02
N ILE A 493 -6.75 7.14 -27.11
CA ILE A 493 -8.22 7.11 -27.22
C ILE A 493 -8.60 5.77 -27.89
N PRO A 494 -9.47 4.94 -27.28
CA PRO A 494 -9.90 3.70 -27.90
C PRO A 494 -10.69 3.93 -29.19
N CYS A 495 -10.47 3.10 -30.20
CA CYS A 495 -11.06 3.28 -31.52
C CYS A 495 -12.57 3.03 -31.56
N ASN A 496 -13.13 2.38 -30.54
CA ASN A 496 -14.57 2.16 -30.37
C ASN A 496 -15.28 3.27 -29.57
N ALA A 497 -14.57 4.30 -29.13
CA ALA A 497 -15.15 5.40 -28.35
C ALA A 497 -16.16 6.25 -29.15
N ASP A 498 -16.18 6.10 -30.48
CA ASP A 498 -17.08 6.81 -31.41
C ASP A 498 -18.49 6.22 -31.53
N ALA A 499 -18.80 5.09 -30.89
CA ALA A 499 -20.06 4.35 -31.10
C ALA A 499 -21.35 5.09 -30.63
N GLY A 500 -21.25 6.27 -30.02
CA GLY A 500 -22.39 7.06 -29.54
C GLY A 500 -22.91 8.14 -30.50
N GLY A 501 -22.23 8.42 -31.60
CA GLY A 501 -22.67 9.37 -32.62
C GLY A 501 -22.79 8.66 -33.95
N GLY A 502 -24.01 8.54 -34.49
CA GLY A 502 -24.32 7.78 -35.70
C GLY A 502 -23.45 8.17 -36.90
N TRP A 503 -22.34 7.44 -37.09
CA TRP A 503 -21.54 7.38 -38.30
C TRP A 503 -21.17 5.92 -38.52
N SER A 504 -21.67 5.35 -39.61
CA SER A 504 -21.15 4.11 -40.18
C SER A 504 -19.66 4.30 -40.49
N THR A 505 -18.80 3.61 -39.76
CA THR A 505 -17.38 3.35 -40.05
C THR A 505 -16.68 4.33 -41.00
N PRO A 506 -16.15 5.47 -40.51
CA PRO A 506 -15.18 6.28 -41.25
C PRO A 506 -13.78 6.28 -40.62
N GLY A 507 -13.58 5.64 -39.47
CA GLY A 507 -12.33 5.71 -38.70
C GLY A 507 -11.11 5.16 -39.45
N GLU A 508 -11.26 4.02 -40.11
CA GLU A 508 -10.14 3.44 -40.89
C GLU A 508 -9.83 4.23 -42.16
N SER A 509 -10.84 4.77 -42.86
CA SER A 509 -10.65 5.47 -44.14
C SER A 509 -10.14 6.90 -43.98
N LEU A 510 -10.62 7.67 -42.98
CA LEU A 510 -10.11 9.03 -42.74
C LEU A 510 -8.71 9.05 -42.13
N LEU A 511 -8.36 8.07 -41.29
CA LEU A 511 -7.02 7.95 -40.74
C LEU A 511 -6.04 7.48 -41.81
N THR A 512 -6.41 6.50 -42.66
CA THR A 512 -5.54 6.06 -43.77
C THR A 512 -5.37 7.14 -44.84
N ASP A 513 -6.43 7.85 -45.24
CA ASP A 513 -6.34 8.84 -46.32
C ASP A 513 -5.59 10.12 -45.89
N ASN A 514 -5.77 10.57 -44.64
CA ASN A 514 -4.98 11.68 -44.09
C ASN A 514 -3.54 11.29 -43.76
N THR A 515 -3.27 10.06 -43.27
CA THR A 515 -1.87 9.60 -43.10
C THR A 515 -1.17 9.35 -44.44
N LEU A 516 -1.89 8.92 -45.48
CA LEU A 516 -1.38 8.80 -46.86
C LEU A 516 -1.16 10.18 -47.52
N ARG A 517 -2.01 11.18 -47.26
CA ARG A 517 -1.79 12.56 -47.72
C ARG A 517 -0.67 13.28 -46.97
N LEU A 518 -0.54 13.10 -45.66
CA LEU A 518 0.52 13.71 -44.84
C LEU A 518 1.89 13.05 -45.06
N SER A 519 1.94 11.74 -45.31
CA SER A 519 3.18 11.04 -45.68
C SER A 519 3.76 11.47 -47.03
N ARG A 520 2.97 12.10 -47.90
CA ARG A 520 3.46 12.72 -49.14
C ARG A 520 4.07 14.12 -48.94
N LEU A 521 3.86 14.78 -47.80
CA LEU A 521 4.23 16.19 -47.61
C LEU A 521 5.43 16.43 -46.66
N ALA A 522 5.76 15.55 -45.72
CA ALA A 522 7.03 15.64 -44.97
C ALA A 522 7.29 14.39 -44.10
N PHE A 523 8.47 13.79 -44.27
CA PHE A 523 9.14 12.82 -43.39
C PHE A 523 8.52 11.42 -43.13
N ASP A 524 9.36 10.43 -43.46
CA ASP A 524 9.47 9.03 -43.00
C ASP A 524 8.19 8.30 -42.54
N THR A 525 7.53 7.68 -43.52
CA THR A 525 6.38 6.76 -43.43
C THR A 525 6.44 5.69 -42.34
N ALA A 526 7.62 5.35 -41.82
CA ALA A 526 7.79 4.30 -40.81
C ALA A 526 7.33 4.71 -39.39
N ARG A 527 7.41 6.00 -39.03
CA ARG A 527 7.12 6.48 -37.66
C ARG A 527 5.62 6.67 -37.40
N VAL A 528 4.87 7.12 -38.42
CA VAL A 528 3.42 7.33 -38.35
C VAL A 528 2.65 6.01 -38.31
N ARG A 529 3.08 5.00 -39.10
CA ARG A 529 2.48 3.65 -39.07
C ARG A 529 2.64 2.94 -37.72
N ARG A 530 3.77 3.10 -37.03
CA ARG A 530 4.01 2.48 -35.71
C ARG A 530 3.13 3.03 -34.58
N VAL A 531 2.64 4.27 -34.69
CA VAL A 531 1.85 4.94 -33.62
C VAL A 531 0.35 4.64 -33.74
N PHE A 532 -0.17 4.43 -34.96
CA PHE A 532 -1.61 4.30 -35.21
C PHE A 532 -2.12 2.87 -35.38
N LEU A 533 -1.34 2.00 -36.02
CA LEU A 533 -1.80 0.64 -36.33
C LEU A 533 -1.97 -0.29 -35.10
N PRO A 534 -1.23 -0.18 -33.98
CA PRO A 534 -1.41 -1.13 -32.88
C PRO A 534 -2.76 -0.98 -32.16
N SER A 535 -3.35 0.21 -32.14
CA SER A 535 -4.52 0.51 -31.29
C SER A 535 -5.87 0.17 -31.94
N CYS A 536 -5.95 0.11 -33.28
CA CYS A 536 -7.20 -0.12 -34.00
C CYS A 536 -7.22 -1.40 -34.86
N SER A 537 -6.13 -2.18 -34.94
CA SER A 537 -6.04 -3.35 -35.84
C SER A 537 -6.43 -4.70 -35.22
N SER A 538 -6.93 -4.75 -33.98
CA SER A 538 -7.50 -5.97 -33.40
C SER A 538 -9.02 -5.98 -33.52
N GLY A 539 -9.54 -5.93 -34.75
CA GLY A 539 -10.90 -6.33 -35.06
C GLY A 539 -10.94 -7.86 -35.16
N ASP A 540 -11.65 -8.49 -34.22
CA ASP A 540 -11.85 -9.93 -34.11
C ASP A 540 -12.67 -10.46 -35.31
N HIS A 541 -12.03 -10.67 -36.47
CA HIS A 541 -12.59 -11.47 -37.55
C HIS A 541 -12.34 -12.96 -37.26
N ARG A 542 -13.03 -13.51 -36.25
CA ARG A 542 -13.33 -14.95 -36.23
C ARG A 542 -14.46 -15.20 -37.21
N HIS A 543 -14.10 -15.41 -38.48
CA HIS A 543 -14.99 -16.13 -39.38
C HIS A 543 -15.19 -17.55 -38.84
N HIS A 544 -16.38 -17.83 -38.33
CA HIS A 544 -16.93 -19.18 -38.28
C HIS A 544 -16.97 -19.72 -39.71
N LEU A 545 -16.00 -20.54 -40.07
CA LEU A 545 -16.14 -21.52 -41.14
C LEU A 545 -16.79 -22.76 -40.53
N THR A 546 -18.12 -22.76 -40.54
CA THR A 546 -18.94 -23.96 -40.36
C THR A 546 -19.22 -24.59 -41.74
N GLN A 547 -18.83 -25.85 -41.86
CA GLN A 547 -19.41 -26.92 -42.69
C GLN A 547 -19.52 -26.74 -44.21
N GLY A 548 -18.87 -27.68 -44.89
CA GLY A 548 -18.93 -28.00 -46.31
C GLY A 548 -17.94 -29.12 -46.60
#